data_AF-A0A8J4B292-F1
#
_entry.id   AF-A0A8J4B292-F1
#
_cell.length_a   1.000
_cell.length_b   1.000
_cell.length_c   1.000
_cell.angle_alpha   90.00
_cell.angle_beta   90.00
_cell.angle_gamma   90.00
#
_symmetry.space_group_name_H-M   'P 1'
#
loop_
_entity.id
_entity.type
_entity.pdbx_description
1 polymer ?
#
loop_
_entity_poly.entity_id
_entity_poly.type
_entity_poly.pdbx_seq_one_letter_code
_entity_poly.pdbx_strand_id
1 'polypeptide(L)'
;MRHFNYHHNHDSAIVDTLYNLKRDRRYRAEGHDLPSLLFAFLDELLFVFSTELFLAARVKITALDRNNFVIEVEGEGETFDRERHEVGTEIKAITYSAMSIVERPEDTEVFVIVDI
;
A
#
# COMPACT_ATOMS: atom_id res chain seq x y z
N MET A 1 -53.43 0.56 -8.02
CA MET A 1 -52.95 0.33 -9.40
C MET A 1 -51.74 1.21 -9.60
N ARG A 2 -50.59 0.61 -9.95
CA ARG A 2 -49.26 1.27 -10.02
C ARG A 2 -49.26 2.41 -11.04
N HIS A 3 -48.55 3.50 -10.74
CA HIS A 3 -47.74 4.22 -11.74
C HIS A 3 -46.52 4.84 -11.03
N PHE A 4 -45.36 4.27 -11.33
CA PHE A 4 -44.04 4.88 -11.17
C PHE A 4 -43.86 5.89 -12.31
N ASN A 5 -43.30 7.06 -12.02
CA ASN A 5 -42.61 7.86 -13.03
C ASN A 5 -41.26 8.29 -12.49
N TYR A 6 -40.22 7.66 -13.05
CA TYR A 6 -38.82 8.07 -12.94
C TYR A 6 -38.59 9.22 -13.93
N HIS A 7 -37.97 10.32 -13.47
CA HIS A 7 -37.29 11.26 -14.35
C HIS A 7 -35.90 11.57 -13.79
N HIS A 8 -34.92 10.99 -14.46
CA HIS A 8 -33.56 11.46 -14.74
C HIS A 8 -33.03 12.64 -13.90
N ASN A 9 -31.99 12.37 -13.12
CA ASN A 9 -30.83 13.27 -13.10
C ASN A 9 -29.58 12.39 -13.26
N HIS A 10 -28.97 12.43 -14.45
CA HIS A 10 -27.92 11.50 -14.89
C HIS A 10 -26.49 12.04 -14.70
N ASP A 11 -26.32 13.18 -14.05
CA ASP A 11 -25.01 13.85 -13.98
C ASP A 11 -24.24 13.63 -12.66
N SER A 12 -24.81 13.00 -11.63
CA SER A 12 -24.09 12.76 -10.36
C SER A 12 -23.39 11.40 -10.29
N ALA A 13 -23.84 10.40 -11.04
CA ALA A 13 -23.32 9.04 -10.91
C ALA A 13 -21.87 8.90 -11.45
N ILE A 14 -21.52 9.63 -12.51
CA ILE A 14 -20.19 9.54 -13.13
C ILE A 14 -19.12 10.20 -12.25
N VAL A 15 -19.45 11.33 -11.63
CA VAL A 15 -18.53 12.06 -10.75
C VAL A 15 -18.35 11.32 -9.42
N ASP A 16 -19.41 10.74 -8.86
CA ASP A 16 -19.33 9.93 -7.63
C ASP A 16 -18.63 8.58 -7.86
N THR A 17 -18.66 8.00 -9.06
CA THR A 17 -17.97 6.72 -9.36
C THR A 17 -16.45 6.93 -9.54
N LEU A 18 -16.02 8.08 -10.08
CA LEU A 18 -14.60 8.41 -10.25
C LEU A 18 -13.90 8.76 -8.92
N TYR A 19 -14.64 9.18 -7.89
CA TYR A 19 -14.10 9.49 -6.56
C TYR A 19 -14.01 8.28 -5.60
N ASN A 20 -14.57 7.12 -5.98
CA ASN A 20 -14.89 6.00 -5.05
C ASN A 20 -14.05 4.72 -5.20
N LEU A 21 -12.88 4.76 -5.84
CA LEU A 21 -12.00 3.59 -5.93
C LEU A 21 -10.77 3.65 -5.03
N LYS A 22 -10.69 4.63 -4.12
CA LYS A 22 -9.73 4.59 -3.02
C LYS A 22 -10.12 3.49 -2.05
N ARG A 23 -9.38 2.39 -2.09
CA ARG A 23 -9.44 1.35 -1.07
C ARG A 23 -8.34 1.64 -0.07
N ASP A 24 -8.76 1.70 1.19
CA ASP A 24 -7.83 1.71 2.31
C ASP A 24 -7.53 0.27 2.70
N ARG A 25 -6.27 0.00 2.98
CA ARG A 25 -5.79 -1.27 3.52
C ARG A 25 -4.97 -0.99 4.75
N ARG A 26 -5.19 -1.78 5.79
CA ARG A 26 -4.41 -1.72 7.01
C ARG A 26 -3.57 -2.98 7.11
N TYR A 27 -2.32 -2.78 7.44
CA TYR A 27 -1.34 -3.85 7.53
C TYR A 27 -0.57 -3.68 8.82
N ARG A 28 -0.16 -4.80 9.38
CA ARG A 28 0.64 -4.84 10.58
C ARG A 28 1.74 -5.87 10.38
N ALA A 29 2.98 -5.44 10.61
CA ALA A 29 4.14 -6.31 10.54
C ALA A 29 4.91 -6.29 11.86
N GLU A 30 5.58 -7.40 12.14
CA GLU A 30 6.42 -7.58 13.33
C GLU A 30 7.79 -8.07 12.92
N GLY A 31 8.81 -7.66 13.67
CA GLY A 31 10.18 -8.12 13.55
C GLY A 31 10.76 -8.52 14.90
N HIS A 32 12.03 -8.90 14.89
CA HIS A 32 12.84 -9.15 16.11
C HIS A 32 13.97 -8.12 16.29
N ASP A 33 14.16 -7.27 15.29
CA ASP A 33 15.02 -6.09 15.27
C ASP A 33 14.51 -5.11 14.18
N LEU A 34 15.16 -3.95 14.01
CA LEU A 34 14.74 -2.97 13.00
C LEU A 34 14.86 -3.47 11.55
N PRO A 35 15.96 -4.13 11.13
CA PRO A 35 16.05 -4.70 9.79
C PRO A 35 14.97 -5.73 9.48
N SER A 36 14.69 -6.65 10.41
CA SER A 36 13.63 -7.66 10.23
C SER A 36 12.23 -7.05 10.21
N LEU A 37 11.99 -5.99 10.99
CA LEU A 37 10.74 -5.24 10.92
C LEU A 37 10.55 -4.57 9.56
N LEU A 38 11.60 -3.91 9.05
CA LEU A 38 11.60 -3.29 7.72
C LEU A 38 11.35 -4.33 6.62
N PHE A 39 12.02 -5.48 6.70
CA PHE A 39 11.81 -6.59 5.78
C PHE A 39 10.35 -7.04 5.81
N ALA A 40 9.82 -7.39 6.98
CA ALA A 40 8.46 -7.90 7.14
C ALA A 40 7.41 -6.88 6.66
N PHE A 41 7.64 -5.59 6.92
CA PHE A 41 6.78 -4.52 6.43
C PHE A 41 6.73 -4.45 4.90
N LEU A 42 7.88 -4.43 4.23
CA LEU A 42 7.94 -4.35 2.77
C LEU A 42 7.43 -5.63 2.11
N ASP A 43 7.70 -6.79 2.71
CA ASP A 43 7.24 -8.10 2.24
C ASP A 43 5.72 -8.21 2.33
N GLU A 44 5.09 -7.69 3.39
CA GLU A 44 3.63 -7.63 3.51
C GLU A 44 2.99 -6.74 2.43
N LEU A 45 3.60 -5.58 2.12
CA LEU A 45 3.13 -4.74 1.02
C LEU A 45 3.23 -5.44 -0.33
N LEU A 46 4.35 -6.14 -0.57
CA LEU A 46 4.55 -6.94 -1.78
C LEU A 46 3.53 -8.08 -1.85
N PHE A 47 3.30 -8.80 -0.75
CA PHE A 47 2.33 -9.88 -0.66
C PHE A 47 0.92 -9.41 -1.00
N VAL A 48 0.47 -8.27 -0.46
CA VAL A 48 -0.86 -7.72 -0.76
C VAL A 48 -0.96 -7.31 -2.23
N PHE A 49 0.09 -6.71 -2.80
CA PHE A 49 0.11 -6.45 -4.23
C PHE A 49 0.01 -7.74 -5.05
N SER A 50 0.81 -8.77 -4.74
CA SER A 50 0.83 -10.02 -5.50
C SER A 50 -0.45 -10.85 -5.37
N THR A 51 -1.16 -10.77 -4.24
CA THR A 51 -2.37 -11.57 -3.98
C THR A 51 -3.68 -10.85 -4.30
N GLU A 52 -3.77 -9.56 -4.01
CA GLU A 52 -4.98 -8.76 -4.23
C GLU A 52 -4.89 -7.84 -5.45
N LEU A 53 -3.70 -7.75 -6.09
CA LEU A 53 -3.40 -6.76 -7.12
C LEU A 53 -3.65 -5.33 -6.62
N PHE A 54 -3.49 -5.06 -5.33
CA PHE A 54 -3.70 -3.73 -4.76
C PHE A 54 -2.45 -2.87 -4.93
N LEU A 55 -2.56 -1.79 -5.71
CA LEU A 55 -1.54 -0.76 -5.86
C LEU A 55 -1.72 0.32 -4.80
N ALA A 56 -0.88 0.29 -3.77
CA ALA A 56 -0.80 1.39 -2.81
C ALA A 56 -0.10 2.60 -3.44
N ALA A 57 -0.85 3.68 -3.68
CA ALA A 57 -0.28 4.95 -4.17
C ALA A 57 0.36 5.76 -3.03
N ARG A 58 -0.09 5.51 -1.79
CA ARG A 58 0.46 6.09 -0.57
C ARG A 58 0.43 5.06 0.53
N VAL A 59 1.51 4.99 1.31
CA VAL A 59 1.54 4.24 2.56
C VAL A 59 1.84 5.23 3.69
N LYS A 60 1.03 5.19 4.73
CA LYS A 60 1.16 6.03 5.92
C LYS A 60 1.41 5.14 7.13
N ILE A 61 2.48 5.39 7.85
CA ILE A 61 2.72 4.74 9.14
C ILE A 61 1.78 5.35 10.17
N THR A 62 0.94 4.52 10.77
CA THR A 62 -0.01 4.93 11.82
C THR A 62 0.55 4.69 13.21
N ALA A 63 1.39 3.67 13.38
CA ALA A 63 2.14 3.42 14.60
C ALA A 63 3.48 2.72 14.31
N LEU A 64 4.51 3.05 15.09
CA LEU A 64 5.81 2.37 15.08
C LEU A 64 6.28 2.17 16.52
N ASP A 65 6.24 0.93 16.99
CA ASP A 65 6.80 0.52 18.28
C ASP A 65 8.19 -0.07 18.05
N ARG A 66 9.21 0.72 18.39
CA ARG A 66 10.62 0.34 18.21
C ARG A 66 11.15 -0.57 19.31
N ASN A 67 10.45 -0.69 20.43
CA ASN A 67 10.87 -1.55 21.53
C ASN A 67 10.37 -2.98 21.30
N ASN A 68 9.16 -3.12 20.76
CA ASN A 68 8.56 -4.42 20.43
C ASN A 68 8.70 -4.79 18.95
N PHE A 69 9.33 -3.93 18.14
CA PHE A 69 9.50 -4.10 16.69
C PHE A 69 8.19 -4.39 15.97
N VAL A 70 7.22 -3.48 16.12
CA VAL A 70 5.91 -3.56 15.47
C VAL A 70 5.65 -2.30 14.67
N ILE A 71 5.11 -2.45 13.47
CA ILE A 71 4.66 -1.34 12.63
C ILE A 71 3.23 -1.57 12.17
N GLU A 72 2.43 -0.52 12.23
CA GLU A 72 1.08 -0.48 11.68
C GLU A 72 1.03 0.62 10.62
N VAL A 73 0.46 0.28 9.47
CA VAL A 73 0.42 1.16 8.30
C VAL A 73 -0.95 1.12 7.62
N GLU A 74 -1.31 2.24 7.01
CA GLU A 74 -2.51 2.41 6.19
C GLU A 74 -2.09 2.75 4.75
N GLY A 75 -2.52 1.91 3.81
CA GLY A 75 -2.26 2.06 2.39
C GLY A 75 -3.50 2.61 1.69
N GLU A 76 -3.34 3.73 1.00
CA GLU A 76 -4.37 4.32 0.15
C GLU A 76 -4.03 4.03 -1.31
N GLY A 77 -4.96 3.44 -2.05
CA GLY A 77 -4.68 2.99 -3.41
C GLY A 77 -5.90 2.41 -4.13
N GLU A 78 -5.64 1.67 -5.20
CA GLU A 78 -6.67 1.02 -6.01
C GLU A 78 -6.20 -0.35 -6.51
N THR A 79 -7.13 -1.15 -7.04
CA THR A 79 -6.76 -2.41 -7.70
C THR A 79 -6.09 -2.10 -9.04
N PHE A 80 -5.00 -2.80 -9.33
CA PHE A 80 -4.26 -2.73 -10.58
C PHE A 80 -5.18 -3.02 -11.77
N ASP A 81 -5.05 -2.18 -12.78
CA ASP A 81 -5.79 -2.23 -14.03
C ASP A 81 -4.79 -2.03 -15.18
N ARG A 82 -4.67 -3.03 -16.04
CA ARG A 82 -3.70 -3.05 -17.16
C ARG A 82 -3.98 -1.99 -18.23
N GLU A 83 -5.21 -1.51 -18.35
CA GLU A 83 -5.56 -0.48 -19.33
C GLU A 83 -5.20 0.92 -18.83
N ARG A 84 -5.19 1.11 -17.50
CA ARG A 84 -4.99 2.40 -16.85
C ARG A 84 -3.59 2.61 -16.29
N HIS A 85 -2.88 1.54 -15.92
CA HIS A 85 -1.59 1.59 -15.25
C HIS A 85 -0.46 1.12 -16.16
N GLU A 86 0.59 1.93 -16.27
CA GLU A 86 1.83 1.53 -16.93
C GLU A 86 2.58 0.51 -16.08
N VAL A 87 3.01 -0.59 -16.70
CA VAL A 87 3.75 -1.67 -16.03
C VAL A 87 5.24 -1.45 -16.23
N GLY A 88 5.93 -1.15 -15.13
CA GLY A 88 7.40 -1.17 -15.07
C GLY A 88 7.93 -2.58 -14.83
N THR A 89 8.99 -2.68 -14.03
CA THR A 89 9.52 -3.97 -13.60
C THR A 89 8.81 -4.46 -12.33
N GLU A 90 8.36 -5.71 -12.35
CA GLU A 90 7.81 -6.38 -11.17
C GLU A 90 8.92 -6.61 -10.12
N ILE A 91 8.59 -6.40 -8.85
CA ILE A 91 9.45 -6.80 -7.73
C ILE A 91 9.06 -8.23 -7.35
N LYS A 92 10.03 -9.14 -7.29
CA LYS A 92 9.82 -10.55 -6.96
C LYS A 92 10.02 -10.84 -5.48
N ALA A 93 10.96 -10.15 -4.85
CA ALA A 93 11.29 -10.36 -3.44
C ALA A 93 11.96 -9.14 -2.83
N ILE A 94 11.70 -8.93 -1.54
CA ILE A 94 12.53 -8.08 -0.67
C ILE A 94 13.74 -8.89 -0.23
N THR A 95 14.91 -8.27 -0.10
CA THR A 95 16.14 -8.98 0.31
C THR A 95 16.85 -8.28 1.47
N TYR A 96 17.56 -9.05 2.29
CA TYR A 96 18.47 -8.51 3.31
C TYR A 96 19.82 -8.03 2.73
N SER A 97 20.09 -8.27 1.45
CA SER A 97 21.35 -7.93 0.80
C SER A 97 21.60 -6.43 0.88
N ALA A 98 22.67 -6.03 1.59
CA ALA A 98 23.03 -4.64 1.83
C ALA A 98 21.89 -3.78 2.43
N MET A 99 20.96 -4.39 3.17
CA MET A 99 19.94 -3.64 3.89
C MET A 99 20.60 -2.78 4.97
N SER A 100 20.23 -1.50 5.01
CA SER A 100 20.82 -0.54 5.95
C SER A 100 19.79 0.48 6.41
N ILE A 101 19.82 0.78 7.71
CA ILE A 101 19.03 1.83 8.35
C ILE A 101 20.03 2.80 8.96
N VAL A 102 20.08 4.03 8.44
CA VAL A 102 21.00 5.07 8.86
C VAL A 102 20.22 6.16 9.55
N GLU A 103 20.35 6.24 10.87
CA GLU A 103 19.66 7.23 11.69
C GLU A 103 20.56 8.44 11.94
N ARG A 104 20.04 9.63 11.67
CA ARG A 104 20.66 10.91 12.00
C ARG A 104 19.71 11.71 12.89
N PRO A 105 20.18 12.80 13.53
CA PRO A 105 19.33 13.58 14.42
C PRO A 105 18.06 14.15 13.75
N GLU A 106 18.12 14.47 12.45
CA GLU A 106 17.03 15.15 11.72
C GLU A 106 16.33 14.24 10.70
N ASP A 107 16.93 13.10 10.35
CA ASP A 107 16.39 12.18 9.35
C ASP A 107 16.76 10.72 9.60
N THR A 108 16.10 9.83 8.88
CA THR A 108 16.43 8.42 8.84
C THR A 108 16.38 7.96 7.38
N GLU A 109 17.49 7.42 6.92
CA GLU A 109 17.62 6.88 5.57
C GLU A 109 17.57 5.35 5.62
N VAL A 110 16.88 4.76 4.65
CA VAL A 110 16.72 3.31 4.55
C VAL A 110 17.14 2.87 3.15
N PHE A 111 18.02 1.87 3.09
CA PHE A 111 18.52 1.28 1.85
C PHE A 111 18.09 -0.19 1.80
N VAL A 112 17.44 -0.59 0.70
CA VAL A 112 16.96 -1.95 0.47
C VAL A 112 17.26 -2.34 -0.97
N ILE A 113 17.85 -3.53 -1.15
CA ILE A 113 17.96 -4.16 -2.46
C ILE A 113 16.77 -5.12 -2.64
N VAL A 114 16.12 -5.02 -3.79
CA VAL A 114 15.02 -5.90 -4.19
C VAL A 114 15.43 -6.75 -5.38
N ASP A 115 14.82 -7.93 -5.49
CA ASP A 115 14.93 -8.78 -6.68
C ASP A 115 13.81 -8.44 -7.66
N ILE A 116 14.13 -8.39 -8.95
CA ILE A 116 13.23 -7.96 -10.04
C ILE A 116 13.20 -8.97 -11.19
#